data_AF-F9WMC1-F1
#
_entry.id   AF-F9WMC1-F1
#
_cell.length_a   1.000
_cell.length_b   1.000
_cell.length_c   1.000
_cell.angle_alpha   90.00
_cell.angle_beta   90.00
_cell.angle_gamma   90.00
#
_symmetry.space_group_name_H-M   'P 1'
#
loop_
_entity.id
_entity.type
_entity.pdbx_description
1 polymer ?
#
loop_
_entity_poly.entity_id
_entity_poly.type
_entity_poly.pdbx_seq_one_letter_code
_entity_poly.pdbx_strand_id
1 'polypeptide(L)'
;MASRIALLLMCLSLCVTAARGEVSAETDPLALMNETFSNMEKETCATALLCLWLEVVQLPRRRMIERIDTIFERFRGLVNISAERARLEDDDTFKNMTDAQEVLQGIKSKLYAVNELESKIDKQRLALLSALQNGTAVVGKMNDAIGAIGTVTLQITKEGGSVQISLPHMKEKLSKLSRFEDGMTVAKKTVDCIMETWWKGDTQQLIDNLKRLIKNSSSICSKRFQRRMRRPSYDKYIDAIEFAARYKEHVINYTNTIGSIDRFGEGQRNASGNTTSQLLSNGFAKQLEDILSDMNALKVSVREIRKERAQLLAAKRKNEEERRHSCTDLWSQLLTLVRLK
;
A
#
# COMPACT_ATOMS: atom_id res chain seq x y z
N MET A 1 27.78 -6.34 -41.62
CA MET A 1 26.52 -7.09 -41.44
C MET A 1 26.45 -7.85 -40.11
N ALA A 2 27.55 -8.46 -39.63
CA ALA A 2 27.60 -9.16 -38.33
C ALA A 2 27.21 -8.28 -37.11
N SER A 3 27.59 -7.00 -37.11
CA SER A 3 27.30 -6.07 -36.00
C SER A 3 25.81 -5.70 -35.86
N ARG A 4 25.03 -5.77 -36.94
CA ARG A 4 23.57 -5.54 -36.89
C ARG A 4 22.80 -6.76 -36.41
N ILE A 5 23.31 -7.96 -36.71
CA ILE A 5 22.76 -9.24 -36.24
C ILE A 5 23.03 -9.41 -34.73
N ALA A 6 24.22 -9.01 -34.24
CA ALA A 6 24.55 -9.02 -32.82
C ALA A 6 23.69 -8.07 -31.98
N LEU A 7 23.36 -6.88 -32.51
CA LEU A 7 22.44 -5.92 -31.87
C LEU A 7 21.00 -6.43 -31.85
N LEU A 8 20.53 -7.08 -32.93
CA LEU A 8 19.22 -7.72 -32.99
C LEU A 8 19.10 -8.91 -32.02
N LEU A 9 20.15 -9.71 -31.88
CA LEU A 9 20.20 -10.83 -30.92
C LEU A 9 20.29 -10.34 -29.48
N MET A 10 21.04 -9.26 -29.18
CA MET A 10 21.06 -8.67 -27.85
C MET A 10 19.73 -7.99 -27.47
N CYS A 11 19.05 -7.34 -28.43
CA CYS A 11 17.71 -6.80 -28.20
C CYS A 11 16.67 -7.92 -28.05
N LEU A 12 16.78 -9.02 -28.78
CA LEU A 12 15.91 -10.20 -28.58
C LEU A 12 16.21 -10.89 -27.25
N SER A 13 17.47 -10.96 -26.78
CA SER A 13 17.78 -11.51 -25.44
C SER A 13 17.34 -10.59 -24.30
N LEU A 14 17.40 -9.25 -24.49
CA LEU A 14 16.88 -8.26 -23.53
C LEU A 14 15.34 -8.22 -23.52
N CYS A 15 14.68 -8.43 -24.66
CA CYS A 15 13.23 -8.58 -24.72
C CYS A 15 12.75 -9.95 -24.21
N VAL A 16 13.53 -11.01 -24.39
CA VAL A 16 13.25 -12.32 -23.79
C VAL A 16 13.50 -12.31 -22.29
N THR A 17 14.48 -11.57 -21.76
CA THR A 17 14.66 -11.41 -20.30
C THR A 17 13.65 -10.42 -19.68
N ALA A 18 13.11 -9.47 -20.44
CA ALA A 18 12.02 -8.59 -19.98
C ALA A 18 10.60 -9.19 -20.13
N ALA A 19 10.42 -10.20 -20.99
CA ALA A 19 9.10 -10.84 -21.24
C ALA A 19 9.02 -12.31 -20.81
N ARG A 20 10.13 -12.94 -20.44
CA ARG A 20 10.20 -14.26 -19.83
C ARG A 20 11.23 -14.22 -18.70
N GLY A 21 10.77 -13.78 -17.53
CA GLY A 21 11.18 -14.51 -16.35
C GLY A 21 10.73 -15.95 -16.61
N GLU A 22 11.66 -16.83 -16.95
CA GLU A 22 11.40 -18.26 -16.89
C GLU A 22 11.11 -18.55 -15.43
N VAL A 23 9.81 -18.51 -15.11
CA VAL A 23 9.28 -19.01 -13.87
C VAL A 23 9.50 -20.52 -13.95
N SER A 24 10.65 -20.97 -13.44
CA SER A 24 10.91 -22.36 -13.09
C SER A 24 9.66 -22.94 -12.41
N ALA A 25 9.40 -24.24 -12.54
CA ALA A 25 8.37 -24.89 -11.74
C ALA A 25 8.57 -24.65 -10.22
N GLU A 26 9.79 -24.31 -9.80
CA GLU A 26 10.12 -23.89 -8.43
C GLU A 26 9.61 -22.49 -8.05
N THR A 27 9.32 -21.62 -9.04
CA THR A 27 8.86 -20.23 -8.83
C THR A 27 7.41 -19.98 -9.26
N ASP A 28 6.66 -20.96 -9.80
CA ASP A 28 5.21 -20.78 -10.03
C ASP A 28 4.43 -21.20 -8.77
N PRO A 29 3.77 -20.26 -8.06
CA PRO A 29 3.01 -20.61 -6.87
C PRO A 29 1.88 -21.62 -7.12
N LEU A 30 1.32 -21.69 -8.35
CA LEU A 30 0.33 -22.71 -8.70
C LEU A 30 0.95 -24.09 -8.83
N ALA A 31 2.10 -24.20 -9.49
CA ALA A 31 2.83 -25.47 -9.64
C ALA A 31 3.33 -25.98 -8.29
N LEU A 32 3.96 -25.10 -7.50
CA LEU A 32 4.44 -25.41 -6.14
C LEU A 32 3.30 -25.94 -5.26
N MET A 33 2.17 -25.22 -5.22
CA MET A 33 1.00 -25.65 -4.45
C MET A 33 0.47 -26.99 -4.97
N ASN A 34 0.39 -27.18 -6.29
CA ASN A 34 -0.12 -28.41 -6.89
C ASN A 34 0.73 -29.64 -6.52
N GLU A 35 2.04 -29.55 -6.70
CA GLU A 35 2.98 -30.62 -6.34
C GLU A 35 2.91 -30.94 -4.85
N THR A 36 2.93 -29.90 -4.01
CA THR A 36 2.93 -30.04 -2.56
C THR A 36 1.65 -30.70 -2.04
N PHE A 37 0.48 -30.23 -2.47
CA PHE A 37 -0.82 -30.74 -2.00
C PHE A 37 -1.13 -32.12 -2.57
N SER A 38 -0.65 -32.42 -3.79
CA SER A 38 -0.93 -33.70 -4.45
C SER A 38 -0.33 -34.90 -3.70
N ASN A 39 0.74 -34.69 -2.92
CA ASN A 39 1.45 -35.74 -2.21
C ASN A 39 1.03 -35.88 -0.73
N MET A 40 0.35 -34.89 -0.16
CA MET A 40 -0.01 -34.86 1.27
C MET A 40 -1.05 -35.88 1.73
N GLU A 41 -0.83 -36.47 2.91
CA GLU A 41 -1.89 -37.15 3.64
C GLU A 41 -3.05 -36.22 3.97
N LYS A 42 -4.22 -36.81 4.21
CA LYS A 42 -5.48 -36.08 4.35
C LYS A 42 -5.46 -35.01 5.44
N GLU A 43 -4.98 -35.38 6.62
CA GLU A 43 -4.84 -34.49 7.76
C GLU A 43 -3.93 -33.30 7.41
N THR A 44 -2.75 -33.57 6.86
CA THR A 44 -1.79 -32.55 6.41
C THR A 44 -2.38 -31.67 5.30
N CYS A 45 -3.11 -32.23 4.33
CA CYS A 45 -3.74 -31.47 3.24
C CYS A 45 -4.78 -30.47 3.79
N ALA A 46 -5.63 -30.91 4.71
CA ALA A 46 -6.66 -30.08 5.33
C ALA A 46 -6.04 -28.94 6.16
N THR A 47 -5.05 -29.24 7.00
CA THR A 47 -4.35 -28.22 7.79
C THR A 47 -3.58 -27.25 6.88
N ALA A 48 -2.84 -27.75 5.88
CA ALA A 48 -2.12 -26.91 4.92
C ALA A 48 -3.04 -25.99 4.10
N LEU A 49 -4.21 -26.47 3.71
CA LEU A 49 -5.24 -25.66 3.04
C LEU A 49 -5.68 -24.48 3.90
N LEU A 50 -5.94 -24.72 5.19
CA LEU A 50 -6.37 -23.68 6.13
C LEU A 50 -5.25 -22.67 6.41
N CYS A 51 -4.02 -23.14 6.59
CA CYS A 51 -2.85 -22.28 6.71
C CYS A 51 -2.64 -21.42 5.45
N LEU A 52 -2.80 -22.00 4.26
CA LEU A 52 -2.68 -21.28 3.00
C LEU A 52 -3.74 -20.18 2.89
N TRP A 53 -5.00 -20.50 3.20
CA TRP A 53 -6.07 -19.50 3.21
C TRP A 53 -5.82 -18.39 4.24
N LEU A 54 -5.32 -18.72 5.43
CA LEU A 54 -4.95 -17.73 6.44
C LEU A 54 -3.88 -16.75 5.92
N GLU A 55 -2.85 -17.25 5.24
CA GLU A 55 -1.81 -16.39 4.66
C GLU A 55 -2.34 -15.57 3.47
N VAL A 56 -3.16 -16.16 2.59
CA VAL A 56 -3.77 -15.44 1.46
C VAL A 56 -4.73 -14.33 1.92
N VAL A 57 -5.51 -14.55 2.98
CA VAL A 57 -6.39 -13.53 3.59
C VAL A 57 -5.59 -12.33 4.14
N GLN A 58 -4.30 -12.48 4.41
CA GLN A 58 -3.47 -11.34 4.83
C GLN A 58 -3.03 -10.47 3.65
N LEU A 59 -3.09 -10.94 2.41
CA LEU A 59 -2.57 -10.24 1.23
C LEU A 59 -3.26 -8.89 0.97
N PRO A 60 -4.60 -8.76 0.94
CA PRO A 60 -5.23 -7.44 0.75
C PRO A 60 -4.80 -6.43 1.83
N ARG A 61 -4.61 -6.87 3.07
CA ARG A 61 -4.12 -6.01 4.16
C ARG A 61 -2.67 -5.57 3.93
N ARG A 62 -1.78 -6.48 3.52
CA ARG A 62 -0.39 -6.12 3.13
C ARG A 62 -0.40 -5.10 1.99
N ARG A 63 -1.26 -5.28 1.00
CA ARG A 63 -1.42 -4.33 -0.11
C ARG A 63 -1.88 -2.95 0.35
N MET A 64 -2.82 -2.90 1.30
CA MET A 64 -3.32 -1.63 1.86
C MET A 64 -2.21 -0.85 2.58
N ILE A 65 -1.36 -1.55 3.36
CA ILE A 65 -0.19 -0.95 4.02
C ILE A 65 0.76 -0.35 2.97
N GLU A 66 1.17 -1.13 1.96
CA GLU A 66 2.02 -0.64 0.86
C GLU A 66 1.41 0.57 0.15
N ARG A 67 0.08 0.56 -0.03
CA ARG A 67 -0.63 1.64 -0.72
C ARG A 67 -0.63 2.93 0.09
N ILE A 68 -0.88 2.85 1.39
CA ILE A 68 -0.79 4.00 2.30
C ILE A 68 0.64 4.55 2.27
N ASP A 69 1.66 3.71 2.44
CA ASP A 69 3.05 4.16 2.40
C ASP A 69 3.40 4.86 1.08
N THR A 70 2.96 4.30 -0.05
CA THR A 70 3.18 4.91 -1.38
C THR A 70 2.52 6.28 -1.51
N ILE A 71 1.31 6.47 -0.98
CA ILE A 71 0.61 7.76 -1.00
C ILE A 71 1.40 8.79 -0.18
N PHE A 72 1.89 8.41 0.99
CA PHE A 72 2.64 9.30 1.86
C PHE A 72 4.03 9.66 1.30
N GLU A 73 4.74 8.71 0.70
CA GLU A 73 6.02 8.99 0.05
C GLU A 73 5.86 9.94 -1.15
N ARG A 74 4.81 9.76 -1.96
CA ARG A 74 4.47 10.73 -3.03
C ARG A 74 4.16 12.11 -2.47
N PHE A 75 3.40 12.16 -1.38
CA PHE A 75 3.07 13.42 -0.71
C PHE A 75 4.31 14.16 -0.18
N ARG A 76 5.23 13.46 0.48
CA ARG A 76 6.52 14.03 0.92
C ARG A 76 7.35 14.57 -0.24
N GLY A 77 7.28 13.94 -1.42
CA GLY A 77 7.90 14.47 -2.63
C GLY A 77 7.31 15.81 -3.10
N LEU A 78 6.04 16.09 -2.81
CA LEU A 78 5.35 17.33 -3.19
C LEU A 78 5.54 18.45 -2.16
N VAL A 79 5.61 18.07 -0.89
CA VAL A 79 5.69 18.96 0.27
C VAL A 79 6.99 18.70 1.02
N ASN A 80 7.97 19.58 0.86
CA ASN A 80 9.23 19.54 1.59
C ASN A 80 9.35 20.78 2.48
N ILE A 81 8.80 20.68 3.69
CA ILE A 81 8.70 21.80 4.62
C ILE A 81 10.06 22.18 5.18
N SER A 82 10.93 21.19 5.44
CA SER A 82 12.31 21.44 5.86
C SER A 82 13.08 22.28 4.83
N ALA A 83 12.90 21.99 3.53
CA ALA A 83 13.50 22.80 2.48
C ALA A 83 12.90 24.20 2.39
N GLU A 84 11.59 24.38 2.57
CA GLU A 84 10.99 25.72 2.61
C GLU A 84 11.49 26.54 3.82
N ARG A 85 11.66 25.90 4.97
CA ARG A 85 12.19 26.53 6.18
C ARG A 85 13.65 26.95 6.03
N ALA A 86 14.54 26.06 5.59
CA ALA A 86 15.95 26.37 5.40
C ALA A 86 16.14 27.57 4.46
N ARG A 87 15.37 27.59 3.37
CA ARG A 87 15.40 28.69 2.40
C ARG A 87 14.91 30.05 2.93
N LEU A 88 14.21 30.08 4.06
CA LEU A 88 13.78 31.31 4.75
C LEU A 88 14.75 31.73 5.85
N GLU A 89 15.43 30.77 6.48
CA GLU A 89 16.49 31.04 7.46
C GLU A 89 17.76 31.60 6.77
N ASP A 90 18.05 31.19 5.54
CA ASP A 90 19.19 31.65 4.74
C ASP A 90 18.98 33.01 4.04
N ASP A 91 17.76 33.59 4.08
CA ASP A 91 17.44 34.83 3.35
C ASP A 91 17.62 36.07 4.24
N ASP A 92 18.87 36.54 4.37
CA ASP A 92 19.26 37.74 5.12
C ASP A 92 18.73 39.05 4.50
N THR A 93 18.09 39.00 3.32
CA THR A 93 17.77 40.20 2.54
C THR A 93 16.64 41.07 3.13
N PHE A 94 15.94 40.60 4.16
CA PHE A 94 14.67 41.18 4.61
C PHE A 94 14.76 42.03 5.88
N LYS A 95 15.97 42.34 6.37
CA LYS A 95 16.15 43.15 7.59
C LYS A 95 15.75 44.64 7.44
N ASN A 96 15.66 45.18 6.21
CA ASN A 96 15.66 46.63 5.98
C ASN A 96 14.36 47.26 5.43
N MET A 97 13.27 46.49 5.26
CA MET A 97 11.96 47.04 4.81
C MET A 97 10.84 46.57 5.73
N THR A 98 10.08 47.49 6.31
CA THR A 98 9.00 47.21 7.27
C THR A 98 7.92 46.29 6.66
N ASP A 99 7.50 46.57 5.42
CA ASP A 99 6.52 45.74 4.70
C ASP A 99 7.05 44.31 4.45
N ALA A 100 8.36 44.15 4.25
CA ALA A 100 8.98 42.84 4.07
C ALA A 100 9.08 42.07 5.40
N GLN A 101 9.20 42.76 6.53
CA GLN A 101 9.21 42.15 7.86
C GLN A 101 7.85 41.59 8.24
N GLU A 102 6.75 42.30 7.96
CA GLU A 102 5.38 41.83 8.22
C GLU A 102 5.06 40.56 7.42
N VAL A 103 5.35 40.56 6.11
CA VAL A 103 5.13 39.38 5.26
C VAL A 103 6.03 38.22 5.70
N LEU A 104 7.29 38.48 6.08
CA LEU A 104 8.20 37.45 6.58
C LEU A 104 7.73 36.86 7.93
N GLN A 105 7.16 37.68 8.81
CA GLN A 105 6.54 37.20 10.04
C GLN A 105 5.28 36.36 9.75
N GLY A 106 4.47 36.78 8.77
CA GLY A 106 3.33 36.01 8.27
C GLY A 106 3.74 34.63 7.73
N ILE A 107 4.79 34.59 6.91
CA ILE A 107 5.36 33.35 6.36
C ILE A 107 5.90 32.46 7.49
N LYS A 108 6.61 33.01 8.48
CA LYS A 108 7.12 32.26 9.64
C LYS A 108 5.99 31.63 10.47
N SER A 109 4.92 32.38 10.71
CA SER A 109 3.72 31.87 11.41
C SER A 109 3.07 30.71 10.62
N LYS A 110 2.90 30.87 9.31
CA LYS A 110 2.37 29.81 8.43
C LYS A 110 3.25 28.57 8.42
N LEU A 111 4.58 28.73 8.39
CA LEU A 111 5.52 27.61 8.48
C LEU A 111 5.39 26.84 9.79
N TYR A 112 5.18 27.53 10.91
CA TYR A 112 4.96 26.87 12.20
C TYR A 112 3.69 26.02 12.18
N ALA A 113 2.56 26.58 11.72
CA ALA A 113 1.31 25.82 11.56
C ALA A 113 1.44 24.63 10.59
N VAL A 114 2.23 24.79 9.53
CA VAL A 114 2.56 23.75 8.55
C VAL A 114 3.37 22.60 9.19
N ASN A 115 4.35 22.89 10.05
CA ASN A 115 5.11 21.88 10.80
C ASN A 115 4.22 21.10 11.79
N GLU A 116 3.32 21.79 12.49
CA GLU A 116 2.37 21.13 13.40
C GLU A 116 1.43 20.17 12.65
N LEU A 117 0.95 20.61 11.49
CA LEU A 117 0.09 19.80 10.63
C LEU A 117 0.82 18.58 10.06
N GLU A 118 2.08 18.73 9.63
CA GLU A 118 2.94 17.61 9.21
C GLU A 118 3.13 16.59 10.34
N SER A 119 3.43 17.06 11.56
CA SER A 119 3.56 16.20 12.74
C SER A 119 2.27 15.45 13.06
N LYS A 120 1.12 16.11 12.94
CA LYS A 120 -0.20 15.50 13.13
C LYS A 120 -0.45 14.38 12.11
N ILE A 121 -0.20 14.66 10.83
CA ILE A 121 -0.35 13.71 9.72
C ILE A 121 0.50 12.46 9.95
N ASP A 122 1.78 12.62 10.31
CA ASP A 122 2.68 11.49 10.57
C ASP A 122 2.25 10.66 11.78
N LYS A 123 1.79 11.29 12.87
CA LYS A 123 1.26 10.57 14.04
C LYS A 123 0.02 9.74 13.69
N GLN A 124 -0.93 10.33 12.96
CA GLN A 124 -2.16 9.64 12.56
C GLN A 124 -1.86 8.49 11.58
N ARG A 125 -0.92 8.69 10.65
CA ARG A 125 -0.42 7.64 9.75
C ARG A 125 0.15 6.47 10.53
N LEU A 126 1.08 6.71 11.45
CA LEU A 126 1.72 5.66 12.25
C LEU A 126 0.70 4.87 13.08
N ALA A 127 -0.29 5.54 13.64
CA ALA A 127 -1.39 4.88 14.35
C ALA A 127 -2.21 3.97 13.43
N LEU A 128 -2.55 4.43 12.22
CA LEU A 128 -3.28 3.63 11.23
C LEU A 128 -2.46 2.42 10.75
N LEU A 129 -1.18 2.61 10.46
CA LEU A 129 -0.28 1.53 10.04
C LEU A 129 -0.11 0.48 11.15
N SER A 130 0.06 0.92 12.39
CA SER A 130 0.14 0.02 13.56
C SER A 130 -1.13 -0.82 13.71
N ALA A 131 -2.30 -0.19 13.55
CA ALA A 131 -3.60 -0.89 13.60
C ALA A 131 -3.78 -1.92 12.46
N LEU A 132 -3.28 -1.61 11.26
CA LEU A 132 -3.28 -2.56 10.14
C LEU A 132 -2.31 -3.71 10.39
N GLN A 133 -1.11 -3.44 10.90
CA GLN A 133 -0.08 -4.44 11.18
C GLN A 133 -0.52 -5.42 12.27
N ASN A 134 -1.06 -4.91 13.39
CA ASN A 134 -1.51 -5.74 14.50
C ASN A 134 -2.87 -6.44 14.25
N GLY A 135 -3.56 -6.12 13.16
CA GLY A 135 -4.80 -6.78 12.74
C GLY A 135 -6.06 -6.29 13.44
N THR A 136 -6.02 -5.13 14.11
CA THR A 136 -7.20 -4.47 14.69
C THR A 136 -8.02 -3.75 13.63
N ALA A 137 -7.36 -3.19 12.61
CA ALA A 137 -8.03 -2.61 11.45
C ALA A 137 -8.41 -3.70 10.43
N VAL A 138 -9.71 -3.82 10.18
CA VAL A 138 -10.29 -4.76 9.22
C VAL A 138 -10.31 -4.13 7.85
N VAL A 139 -9.77 -4.84 6.85
CA VAL A 139 -9.77 -4.39 5.46
C VAL A 139 -10.92 -5.08 4.71
N GLY A 140 -11.85 -4.32 4.13
CA GLY A 140 -13.00 -4.85 3.38
C GLY A 140 -13.76 -5.96 4.11
N LYS A 141 -14.09 -7.04 3.40
CA LYS A 141 -14.85 -8.20 3.92
C LYS A 141 -13.96 -9.29 4.54
N MET A 142 -12.86 -8.90 5.18
CA MET A 142 -11.90 -9.83 5.77
C MET A 142 -12.56 -10.76 6.80
N ASN A 143 -13.50 -10.27 7.60
CA ASN A 143 -14.20 -11.08 8.59
C ASN A 143 -14.99 -12.22 7.95
N ASP A 144 -15.61 -12.02 6.79
CA ASP A 144 -16.32 -13.10 6.08
C ASP A 144 -15.33 -14.18 5.61
N ALA A 145 -14.16 -13.76 5.10
CA ALA A 145 -13.11 -14.68 4.67
C ALA A 145 -12.50 -15.47 5.84
N ILE A 146 -12.27 -14.82 6.99
CA ILE A 146 -11.84 -15.48 8.23
C ILE A 146 -12.94 -16.41 8.73
N GLY A 147 -14.21 -16.00 8.65
CA GLY A 147 -15.37 -16.81 9.00
C GLY A 147 -15.39 -18.13 8.23
N ALA A 148 -15.10 -18.11 6.93
CA ALA A 148 -14.99 -19.33 6.13
C ALA A 148 -13.89 -20.29 6.63
N ILE A 149 -12.72 -19.77 7.02
CA ILE A 149 -11.65 -20.57 7.65
C ILE A 149 -12.14 -21.13 8.98
N GLY A 150 -12.83 -20.32 9.78
CA GLY A 150 -13.39 -20.72 11.06
C GLY A 150 -14.41 -21.85 10.95
N THR A 151 -15.34 -21.76 10.00
CA THR A 151 -16.33 -22.80 9.71
C THR A 151 -15.67 -24.14 9.39
N VAL A 152 -14.59 -24.14 8.60
CA VAL A 152 -13.84 -25.37 8.28
C VAL A 152 -13.08 -25.88 9.51
N THR A 153 -12.46 -25.00 10.27
CA THR A 153 -11.69 -25.35 11.47
C THR A 153 -12.58 -25.97 12.55
N LEU A 154 -13.82 -25.47 12.71
CA LEU A 154 -14.81 -26.04 13.62
C LEU A 154 -15.10 -27.51 13.32
N GLN A 155 -15.10 -27.92 12.05
CA GLN A 155 -15.30 -29.33 11.69
C GLN A 155 -14.18 -30.21 12.26
N ILE A 156 -12.93 -29.71 12.27
CA ILE A 156 -11.76 -30.44 12.78
C ILE A 156 -11.73 -30.45 14.31
N THR A 157 -12.08 -29.34 14.97
CA THR A 157 -11.97 -29.23 16.43
C THR A 157 -13.23 -29.67 17.18
N LYS A 158 -14.36 -29.85 16.49
CA LYS A 158 -15.67 -30.20 17.09
C LYS A 158 -16.12 -29.23 18.18
N GLU A 159 -15.63 -27.99 18.14
CA GLU A 159 -16.10 -26.94 19.04
C GLU A 159 -17.51 -26.51 18.61
N GLY A 160 -18.43 -26.41 19.57
CA GLY A 160 -19.73 -25.78 19.38
C GLY A 160 -19.69 -24.32 19.80
N GLY A 161 -20.42 -23.44 19.12
CA GLY A 161 -20.59 -22.03 19.49
C GLY A 161 -20.12 -21.01 18.45
N SER A 162 -20.32 -19.72 18.75
CA SER A 162 -19.84 -18.63 17.90
C SER A 162 -18.31 -18.50 18.02
N VAL A 163 -17.63 -18.59 16.88
CA VAL A 163 -16.17 -18.36 16.81
C VAL A 163 -15.93 -16.86 16.82
N GLN A 164 -14.97 -16.41 17.64
CA GLN A 164 -14.49 -15.04 17.55
C GLN A 164 -13.80 -14.85 16.19
N ILE A 165 -14.36 -14.00 15.33
CA ILE A 165 -13.85 -13.79 13.98
C ILE A 165 -12.76 -12.72 14.01
N SER A 166 -11.50 -13.14 14.21
CA SER A 166 -10.32 -12.27 14.10
C SER A 166 -9.09 -13.05 13.64
N LEU A 167 -8.12 -12.37 13.03
CA LEU A 167 -6.86 -12.99 12.59
C LEU A 167 -6.07 -13.62 13.75
N PRO A 168 -5.83 -12.94 14.88
CA PRO A 168 -5.06 -13.52 15.98
C PRO A 168 -5.73 -14.77 16.54
N HIS A 169 -7.06 -14.73 16.71
CA HIS A 169 -7.82 -15.88 17.21
C HIS A 169 -7.77 -17.05 16.23
N MET A 170 -7.93 -16.80 14.93
CA MET A 170 -7.87 -17.87 13.93
C MET A 170 -6.47 -18.51 13.88
N LYS A 171 -5.41 -17.71 14.01
CA LYS A 171 -4.04 -18.20 14.08
C LYS A 171 -3.83 -19.10 15.30
N GLU A 172 -4.30 -18.69 16.47
CA GLU A 172 -4.24 -19.49 17.71
C GLU A 172 -5.03 -20.79 17.59
N LYS A 173 -6.20 -20.75 16.94
CA LYS A 173 -7.02 -21.95 16.74
C LYS A 173 -6.35 -22.93 15.77
N LEU A 174 -5.81 -22.44 14.66
CA LEU A 174 -5.08 -23.26 13.70
C LEU A 174 -3.79 -23.84 14.28
N SER A 175 -3.11 -23.13 15.19
CA SER A 175 -1.90 -23.66 15.85
C SER A 175 -2.15 -24.86 16.75
N LYS A 176 -3.41 -25.14 17.10
CA LYS A 176 -3.83 -26.34 17.87
C LYS A 176 -4.10 -27.54 16.96
N LEU A 177 -4.13 -27.35 15.64
CA LEU A 177 -4.31 -28.46 14.70
C LEU A 177 -3.03 -29.27 14.58
N SER A 178 -3.19 -30.57 14.41
CA SER A 178 -2.11 -31.44 13.99
C SER A 178 -1.56 -31.00 12.62
N ARG A 179 -0.24 -31.20 12.45
CA ARG A 179 0.49 -30.82 11.23
C ARG A 179 0.44 -29.31 10.93
N PHE A 180 0.19 -28.47 11.95
CA PHE A 180 0.17 -27.02 11.78
C PHE A 180 1.51 -26.47 11.27
N GLU A 181 2.64 -26.88 11.86
CA GLU A 181 3.96 -26.40 11.42
C GLU A 181 4.26 -26.79 9.96
N ASP A 182 3.94 -28.03 9.57
CA ASP A 182 4.08 -28.50 8.19
C ASP A 182 3.19 -27.68 7.24
N GLY A 183 1.92 -27.49 7.60
CA GLY A 183 0.96 -26.72 6.80
C GLY A 183 1.32 -25.24 6.69
N MET A 184 1.81 -24.63 7.78
CA MET A 184 2.24 -23.25 7.83
C MET A 184 3.51 -23.02 7.01
N THR A 185 4.45 -23.97 7.02
CA THR A 185 5.65 -23.92 6.18
C THR A 185 5.28 -23.87 4.70
N VAL A 186 4.35 -24.72 4.28
CA VAL A 186 3.85 -24.75 2.90
C VAL A 186 3.11 -23.47 2.54
N ALA A 187 2.26 -22.98 3.44
CA ALA A 187 1.52 -21.74 3.25
C ALA A 187 2.46 -20.53 3.06
N LYS A 188 3.45 -20.38 3.94
CA LYS A 188 4.46 -19.31 3.87
C LYS A 188 5.26 -19.40 2.60
N LYS A 189 5.84 -20.56 2.28
CA LYS A 189 6.61 -20.75 1.02
C LYS A 189 5.79 -20.38 -0.21
N THR A 190 4.52 -20.76 -0.23
CA THR A 190 3.60 -20.41 -1.34
C THR A 190 3.36 -18.90 -1.40
N VAL A 191 3.12 -18.25 -0.27
CA VAL A 191 2.90 -16.80 -0.21
C VAL A 191 4.16 -16.01 -0.51
N ASP A 192 5.33 -16.44 -0.05
CA ASP A 192 6.62 -15.82 -0.38
C ASP A 192 6.84 -15.85 -1.90
N CYS A 193 6.56 -16.99 -2.54
CA CYS A 193 6.61 -17.13 -3.98
C CYS A 193 5.59 -16.20 -4.71
N ILE A 194 4.38 -16.03 -4.18
CA ILE A 194 3.40 -15.05 -4.68
C ILE A 194 3.96 -13.62 -4.58
N MET A 195 4.56 -13.30 -3.43
CA MET A 195 5.15 -11.98 -3.14
C MET A 195 6.31 -11.66 -4.08
N GLU A 196 7.10 -12.66 -4.48
CA GLU A 196 8.21 -12.50 -5.41
C GLU A 196 7.78 -12.41 -6.88
N THR A 197 6.73 -13.15 -7.28
CA THR A 197 6.39 -13.31 -8.70
C THR A 197 5.16 -12.52 -9.14
N TRP A 198 4.02 -12.70 -8.48
CA TRP A 198 2.74 -12.11 -8.93
C TRP A 198 2.51 -10.71 -8.36
N TRP A 199 3.12 -10.40 -7.22
CA TRP A 199 2.75 -9.26 -6.38
C TRP A 199 2.95 -7.88 -6.99
N LYS A 200 4.02 -7.70 -7.78
CA LYS A 200 4.34 -6.45 -8.46
C LYS A 200 3.85 -6.40 -9.92
N GLY A 201 3.19 -7.46 -10.37
CA GLY A 201 2.62 -7.56 -11.72
C GLY A 201 1.27 -6.86 -11.88
N ASP A 202 0.57 -7.20 -12.95
CA ASP A 202 -0.78 -6.70 -13.22
C ASP A 202 -1.76 -7.12 -12.11
N THR A 203 -2.53 -6.15 -11.59
CA THR A 203 -3.45 -6.35 -10.47
C THR A 203 -4.54 -7.37 -10.80
N GLN A 204 -5.08 -7.33 -12.02
CA GLN A 204 -6.16 -8.24 -12.43
C GLN A 204 -5.60 -9.67 -12.55
N GLN A 205 -4.41 -9.81 -13.13
CA GLN A 205 -3.69 -11.08 -13.21
C GLN A 205 -3.37 -11.65 -11.82
N LEU A 206 -2.89 -10.83 -10.87
CA LEU A 206 -2.67 -11.24 -9.48
C LEU A 206 -3.96 -11.79 -8.86
N ILE A 207 -5.06 -11.05 -8.98
CA ILE A 207 -6.37 -11.46 -8.45
C ILE A 207 -6.81 -12.78 -9.07
N ASP A 208 -6.73 -12.93 -10.39
CA ASP A 208 -7.17 -14.13 -11.08
C ASP A 208 -6.29 -15.34 -10.76
N ASN A 209 -4.98 -15.14 -10.58
CA ASN A 209 -4.06 -16.19 -10.12
C ASN A 209 -4.35 -16.60 -8.67
N LEU A 210 -4.61 -15.67 -7.76
CA LEU A 210 -5.01 -15.97 -6.37
C LEU A 210 -6.32 -16.76 -6.32
N LYS A 211 -7.32 -16.37 -7.12
CA LYS A 211 -8.57 -17.13 -7.27
C LYS A 211 -8.31 -18.55 -7.73
N ARG A 212 -7.45 -18.72 -8.74
CA ARG A 212 -7.08 -20.03 -9.28
C ARG A 212 -6.37 -20.87 -8.23
N LEU A 213 -5.47 -20.27 -7.45
CA LEU A 213 -4.75 -20.92 -6.36
C LEU A 213 -5.69 -21.42 -5.25
N ILE A 214 -6.66 -20.61 -4.81
CA ILE A 214 -7.69 -21.01 -3.83
C ILE A 214 -8.58 -22.13 -4.38
N LYS A 215 -9.01 -22.03 -5.65
CA LYS A 215 -9.83 -23.06 -6.31
C LYS A 215 -9.08 -24.39 -6.47
N ASN A 216 -7.82 -24.33 -6.88
CA ASN A 216 -7.00 -25.51 -7.12
C ASN A 216 -6.62 -26.20 -5.81
N SER A 217 -6.16 -25.45 -4.80
CA SER A 217 -5.83 -26.00 -3.48
C SER A 217 -7.01 -26.75 -2.86
N SER A 218 -8.20 -26.14 -2.87
CA SER A 218 -9.42 -26.82 -2.41
C SER A 218 -9.77 -28.05 -3.27
N SER A 219 -9.71 -27.94 -4.60
CA SER A 219 -10.04 -29.05 -5.50
C SER A 219 -9.08 -30.23 -5.40
N ILE A 220 -7.79 -30.01 -5.18
CA ILE A 220 -6.78 -31.07 -5.07
C ILE A 220 -7.05 -31.91 -3.82
N CYS A 221 -7.23 -31.24 -2.67
CA CYS A 221 -7.63 -31.94 -1.45
C CYS A 221 -8.97 -32.68 -1.68
N SER A 222 -10.01 -32.05 -2.25
CA SER A 222 -11.31 -32.73 -2.42
C SER A 222 -11.28 -33.96 -3.34
N LYS A 223 -10.64 -33.87 -4.52
CA LYS A 223 -10.61 -34.96 -5.51
C LYS A 223 -9.91 -36.21 -5.00
N ARG A 224 -8.86 -36.03 -4.19
CA ARG A 224 -8.09 -37.15 -3.61
C ARG A 224 -8.96 -38.00 -2.67
N PHE A 225 -9.93 -37.40 -1.99
CA PHE A 225 -10.72 -38.08 -0.95
C PHE A 225 -12.13 -38.47 -1.38
N GLN A 226 -12.64 -37.96 -2.51
CA GLN A 226 -13.92 -38.39 -3.11
C GLN A 226 -13.90 -39.82 -3.68
N ARG A 227 -12.74 -40.34 -4.11
CA ARG A 227 -12.67 -41.62 -4.84
C ARG A 227 -12.81 -42.90 -4.00
N ARG A 228 -12.96 -42.83 -2.67
CA ARG A 228 -12.99 -44.03 -1.80
C ARG A 228 -14.23 -44.21 -0.91
N MET A 229 -15.25 -43.38 -1.03
CA MET A 229 -16.40 -43.42 -0.11
C MET A 229 -17.55 -44.30 -0.61
N ARG A 230 -17.52 -45.58 -0.24
CA ARG A 230 -18.72 -46.46 -0.22
C ARG A 230 -19.41 -46.50 1.15
N ARG A 231 -18.92 -45.77 2.15
CA ARG A 231 -19.47 -45.72 3.52
C ARG A 231 -19.42 -44.30 4.08
N PRO A 232 -20.37 -43.88 4.94
CA PRO A 232 -20.29 -42.60 5.63
C PRO A 232 -19.11 -42.65 6.62
N SER A 233 -17.99 -42.03 6.23
CA SER A 233 -16.83 -41.86 7.11
C SER A 233 -16.99 -40.53 7.84
N TYR A 234 -17.23 -40.60 9.15
CA TYR A 234 -17.25 -39.46 10.07
C TYR A 234 -15.83 -38.95 10.40
N ASP A 235 -14.98 -38.82 9.39
CA ASP A 235 -13.64 -38.31 9.58
C ASP A 235 -13.63 -36.79 9.35
N LYS A 236 -13.51 -36.07 10.47
CA LYS A 236 -13.49 -34.62 10.60
C LYS A 236 -12.63 -33.87 9.57
N TYR A 237 -11.53 -34.46 9.11
CA TYR A 237 -10.67 -33.81 8.10
C TYR A 237 -11.25 -33.94 6.68
N ILE A 238 -12.12 -34.91 6.40
CA ILE A 238 -12.80 -35.05 5.10
C ILE A 238 -13.91 -34.01 5.09
N ASP A 239 -14.67 -33.94 6.19
CA ASP A 239 -15.73 -32.95 6.36
C ASP A 239 -15.12 -31.54 6.21
N ALA A 240 -13.98 -31.27 6.84
CA ALA A 240 -13.27 -30.01 6.66
C ALA A 240 -12.92 -29.71 5.19
N ILE A 241 -12.42 -30.69 4.43
CA ILE A 241 -12.09 -30.52 3.01
C ILE A 241 -13.35 -30.28 2.16
N GLU A 242 -14.48 -30.92 2.48
CA GLU A 242 -15.77 -30.67 1.82
C GLU A 242 -16.31 -29.28 2.14
N PHE A 243 -16.23 -28.86 3.40
CA PHE A 243 -16.59 -27.51 3.82
C PHE A 243 -15.71 -26.47 3.12
N ALA A 244 -14.40 -26.71 3.02
CA ALA A 244 -13.52 -25.82 2.27
C ALA A 244 -13.95 -25.71 0.79
N ALA A 245 -14.34 -26.81 0.16
CA ALA A 245 -14.84 -26.76 -1.21
C ALA A 245 -16.11 -25.89 -1.37
N ARG A 246 -16.97 -25.84 -0.34
CA ARG A 246 -18.22 -25.05 -0.31
C ARG A 246 -17.99 -23.57 0.03
N TYR A 247 -17.12 -23.27 1.00
CA TYR A 247 -16.97 -21.91 1.56
C TYR A 247 -15.82 -21.08 0.96
N LYS A 248 -15.03 -21.65 0.03
CA LYS A 248 -13.91 -20.95 -0.63
C LYS A 248 -14.29 -19.62 -1.31
N GLU A 249 -15.54 -19.45 -1.73
CA GLU A 249 -16.00 -18.24 -2.41
C GLU A 249 -15.87 -16.99 -1.54
N HIS A 250 -15.95 -17.09 -0.21
CA HIS A 250 -15.70 -15.94 0.67
C HIS A 250 -14.25 -15.46 0.61
N VAL A 251 -13.30 -16.40 0.61
CA VAL A 251 -11.86 -16.10 0.49
C VAL A 251 -11.57 -15.54 -0.90
N ILE A 252 -12.11 -16.14 -1.96
CA ILE A 252 -12.03 -15.66 -3.34
C ILE A 252 -12.57 -14.23 -3.47
N ASN A 253 -13.77 -13.97 -2.96
CA ASN A 253 -14.40 -12.66 -3.06
C ASN A 253 -13.58 -11.59 -2.37
N TYR A 254 -12.95 -11.92 -1.25
CA TYR A 254 -12.09 -11.00 -0.52
C TYR A 254 -10.78 -10.67 -1.26
N THR A 255 -10.24 -11.56 -2.09
CA THR A 255 -9.06 -11.21 -2.93
C THR A 255 -9.33 -10.06 -3.90
N ASN A 256 -10.58 -9.85 -4.33
CA ASN A 256 -10.95 -8.72 -5.19
C ASN A 256 -10.71 -7.36 -4.51
N THR A 257 -10.63 -7.31 -3.18
CA THR A 257 -10.35 -6.07 -2.44
C THR A 257 -9.00 -5.46 -2.84
N ILE A 258 -8.03 -6.25 -3.32
CA ILE A 258 -6.76 -5.77 -3.88
C ILE A 258 -7.00 -4.78 -5.03
N GLY A 259 -7.97 -5.07 -5.92
CA GLY A 259 -8.28 -4.20 -7.04
C GLY A 259 -8.83 -2.84 -6.61
N SER A 260 -9.66 -2.82 -5.56
CA SER A 260 -10.16 -1.57 -4.97
C SER A 260 -9.04 -0.78 -4.28
N ILE A 261 -8.12 -1.46 -3.60
CA ILE A 261 -6.96 -0.83 -2.94
C ILE A 261 -6.04 -0.15 -3.97
N ASP A 262 -5.73 -0.82 -5.09
CA ASP A 262 -4.80 -0.25 -6.08
C ASP A 262 -5.38 0.99 -6.80
N ARG A 263 -6.71 1.12 -6.85
CA ARG A 263 -7.44 2.28 -7.40
C ARG A 263 -7.53 3.45 -6.41
N PHE A 264 -7.43 3.21 -5.11
CA PHE A 264 -7.48 4.24 -4.07
C PHE A 264 -6.23 5.14 -4.15
N GLY A 265 -6.34 6.47 -4.15
CA GLY A 265 -5.16 7.35 -4.30
C GLY A 265 -5.37 8.79 -3.82
N GLU A 266 -4.27 9.55 -3.78
CA GLU A 266 -4.17 10.92 -3.21
C GLU A 266 -5.03 11.98 -3.91
N GLY A 267 -5.40 11.76 -5.18
CA GLY A 267 -6.08 12.74 -6.03
C GLY A 267 -7.61 12.73 -5.93
N GLN A 268 -8.19 11.83 -5.14
CA GLN A 268 -9.63 11.81 -4.92
C GLN A 268 -9.99 12.99 -4.01
N ARG A 269 -10.26 14.15 -4.65
CA ARG A 269 -10.59 15.45 -4.03
C ARG A 269 -11.70 15.39 -2.99
N ASN A 270 -12.50 14.34 -3.06
CA ASN A 270 -13.32 13.83 -1.99
C ASN A 270 -13.05 12.33 -2.01
N ALA A 271 -12.29 11.78 -1.06
CA ALA A 271 -12.44 10.36 -0.74
C ALA A 271 -13.89 10.25 -0.28
N SER A 272 -14.80 10.06 -1.23
CA SER A 272 -16.20 9.89 -0.92
C SER A 272 -16.23 8.74 0.07
N GLY A 273 -16.93 8.92 1.18
CA GLY A 273 -17.06 7.91 2.24
C GLY A 273 -17.72 6.62 1.77
N ASN A 274 -17.65 6.29 0.49
CA ASN A 274 -18.00 5.04 -0.16
C ASN A 274 -16.76 4.19 -0.48
N THR A 275 -15.58 4.75 -0.83
CA THR A 275 -14.41 3.90 -1.19
C THR A 275 -13.60 3.52 0.05
N THR A 276 -13.31 4.49 0.93
CA THR A 276 -12.61 4.31 2.21
C THR A 276 -13.42 3.46 3.18
N SER A 277 -14.74 3.68 3.28
CA SER A 277 -15.66 2.86 4.09
C SER A 277 -15.86 1.44 3.57
N GLN A 278 -15.67 1.22 2.27
CA GLN A 278 -15.64 -0.13 1.68
C GLN A 278 -14.32 -0.85 1.95
N LEU A 279 -13.23 -0.10 2.13
CA LEU A 279 -11.89 -0.64 2.35
C LEU A 279 -11.53 -0.80 3.82
N LEU A 280 -12.09 0.00 4.72
CA LEU A 280 -11.80 -0.02 6.15
C LEU A 280 -13.10 0.10 6.96
N SER A 281 -13.11 -0.42 8.19
CA SER A 281 -14.22 -0.18 9.10
C SER A 281 -14.38 1.31 9.42
N ASN A 282 -15.61 1.74 9.74
CA ASN A 282 -16.00 3.17 9.84
C ASN A 282 -15.02 4.05 10.62
N GLY A 283 -14.45 3.57 11.73
CA GLY A 283 -13.48 4.33 12.53
C GLY A 283 -12.16 4.58 11.79
N PHE A 284 -11.59 3.54 11.17
CA PHE A 284 -10.33 3.65 10.42
C PHE A 284 -10.53 4.31 9.05
N ALA A 285 -11.70 4.15 8.43
CA ALA A 285 -12.08 4.88 7.23
C ALA A 285 -12.09 6.39 7.50
N LYS A 286 -12.74 6.83 8.59
CA LYS A 286 -12.74 8.23 9.01
C LYS A 286 -11.34 8.74 9.33
N GLN A 287 -10.53 7.97 10.05
CA GLN A 287 -9.14 8.35 10.34
C GLN A 287 -8.33 8.58 9.05
N LEU A 288 -8.51 7.71 8.03
CA LEU A 288 -7.84 7.88 6.74
C LEU A 288 -8.36 9.09 5.96
N GLU A 289 -9.65 9.37 6.02
CA GLU A 289 -10.25 10.57 5.42
C GLU A 289 -9.72 11.86 6.06
N ASP A 290 -9.63 11.89 7.39
CA ASP A 290 -9.09 13.03 8.15
C ASP A 290 -7.62 13.30 7.76
N ILE A 291 -6.81 12.23 7.67
CA ILE A 291 -5.41 12.29 7.20
C ILE A 291 -5.33 12.92 5.80
N LEU A 292 -6.15 12.45 4.84
CA LEU A 292 -6.13 12.94 3.47
C LEU A 292 -6.56 14.41 3.38
N SER A 293 -7.52 14.82 4.20
CA SER A 293 -7.94 16.21 4.33
C SER A 293 -6.79 17.07 4.86
N ASP A 294 -6.11 16.64 5.92
CA ASP A 294 -4.96 17.33 6.49
C ASP A 294 -3.81 17.44 5.47
N MET A 295 -3.53 16.39 4.69
CA MET A 295 -2.55 16.40 3.60
C MET A 295 -2.90 17.45 2.54
N ASN A 296 -4.17 17.57 2.17
CA ASN A 296 -4.62 18.57 1.21
C ASN A 296 -4.49 19.99 1.78
N ALA A 297 -4.85 20.21 3.04
CA ALA A 297 -4.67 21.49 3.72
C ALA A 297 -3.18 21.88 3.75
N LEU A 298 -2.29 20.94 4.09
CA LEU A 298 -0.85 21.15 4.10
C LEU A 298 -0.31 21.54 2.71
N LYS A 299 -0.79 20.87 1.65
CA LYS A 299 -0.46 21.21 0.26
C LYS A 299 -0.90 22.62 -0.13
N VAL A 300 -2.07 23.06 0.33
CA VAL A 300 -2.56 24.43 0.10
C VAL A 300 -1.70 25.45 0.83
N SER A 301 -1.43 25.25 2.12
CA SER A 301 -0.61 26.16 2.92
C SER A 301 0.80 26.33 2.36
N VAL A 302 1.44 25.24 1.91
CA VAL A 302 2.77 25.28 1.28
C VAL A 302 2.76 26.03 -0.05
N ARG A 303 1.67 25.92 -0.83
CA ARG A 303 1.50 26.71 -2.06
C ARG A 303 1.35 28.20 -1.77
N GLU A 304 0.63 28.56 -0.72
CA GLU A 304 0.49 29.96 -0.30
C GLU A 304 1.82 30.55 0.15
N ILE A 305 2.59 29.82 0.96
CA ILE A 305 3.96 30.23 1.38
C ILE A 305 4.84 30.47 0.15
N ARG A 306 4.83 29.54 -0.81
CA ARG A 306 5.60 29.68 -2.08
C ARG A 306 5.15 30.91 -2.87
N LYS A 307 3.86 31.22 -2.90
CA LYS A 307 3.30 32.39 -3.59
C LYS A 307 3.72 33.69 -2.92
N GLU A 308 3.56 33.82 -1.61
CA GLU A 308 3.96 35.02 -0.85
C GLU A 308 5.46 35.27 -0.99
N ARG A 309 6.27 34.22 -0.92
CA ARG A 309 7.70 34.31 -1.17
C ARG A 309 8.03 34.78 -2.59
N ALA A 310 7.37 34.24 -3.61
CA ALA A 310 7.60 34.67 -5.00
C ALA A 310 7.25 36.16 -5.19
N GLN A 311 6.19 36.63 -4.54
CA GLN A 311 5.81 38.05 -4.54
C GLN A 311 6.88 38.93 -3.87
N LEU A 312 7.41 38.49 -2.71
CA LEU A 312 8.52 39.18 -2.04
C LEU A 312 9.77 39.26 -2.91
N LEU A 313 10.16 38.16 -3.56
CA LEU A 313 11.31 38.14 -4.46
C LEU A 313 11.11 39.05 -5.68
N ALA A 314 9.90 39.13 -6.22
CA ALA A 314 9.57 40.04 -7.32
C ALA A 314 9.66 41.51 -6.89
N ALA A 315 9.13 41.86 -5.72
CA ALA A 315 9.22 43.22 -5.16
C ALA A 315 10.68 43.64 -4.93
N LYS A 316 11.53 42.73 -4.43
CA LYS A 316 12.98 42.97 -4.28
C LYS A 316 13.63 43.33 -5.62
N ARG A 317 13.40 42.52 -6.66
CA ARG A 317 13.98 42.77 -8.00
C ARG A 317 13.59 44.15 -8.54
N LYS A 318 12.32 44.52 -8.37
CA LYS A 318 11.81 45.84 -8.79
C LYS A 318 12.52 46.97 -8.03
N ASN A 319 12.67 46.87 -6.72
CA ASN A 319 13.39 47.86 -5.92
C ASN A 319 14.88 47.97 -6.28
N GLU A 320 15.53 46.84 -6.61
CA GLU A 320 16.92 46.83 -7.08
C GLU A 320 17.05 47.47 -8.47
N GLU A 321 16.11 47.21 -9.38
CA GLU A 321 16.04 47.88 -10.69
C GLU A 321 15.82 49.39 -10.53
N GLU A 322 14.87 49.83 -9.71
CA GLU A 322 14.61 51.24 -9.43
C GLU A 322 15.83 51.94 -8.81
N ARG A 323 16.54 51.29 -7.87
CA ARG A 323 17.80 51.81 -7.31
C ARG A 323 18.90 51.94 -8.37
N ARG A 324 19.03 50.95 -9.26
CA ARG A 324 20.00 51.01 -10.36
C ARG A 324 19.67 52.17 -11.28
N HIS A 325 18.40 52.35 -11.66
CA HIS A 325 17.97 53.48 -12.49
C HIS A 325 18.22 54.83 -11.80
N SER A 326 17.86 54.98 -10.52
CA SER A 326 18.13 56.19 -9.74
C SER A 326 19.62 56.53 -9.63
N CYS A 327 20.48 55.53 -9.40
CA CYS A 327 21.93 55.75 -9.36
C CYS A 327 22.48 56.12 -10.75
N THR A 328 21.96 55.51 -11.81
CA THR A 328 22.31 55.83 -13.20
C THR A 328 21.86 57.24 -13.57
N ASP A 329 20.69 57.69 -13.11
CA ASP A 329 20.18 59.05 -13.30
C ASP A 329 20.97 60.09 -12.50
N LEU A 330 21.36 59.78 -11.27
CA LEU A 330 22.25 60.64 -10.50
C LEU A 330 23.63 60.76 -11.15
N TRP A 331 24.17 59.64 -11.67
CA TRP A 331 25.43 59.65 -12.42
C TRP A 331 25.32 60.42 -13.74
N SER A 332 24.22 60.31 -14.46
CA SER A 332 24.00 61.07 -15.71
C SER A 332 23.85 62.56 -15.43
N GLN A 333 23.14 62.95 -14.36
CA GLN A 333 23.05 64.33 -13.89
C GLN A 333 24.41 64.88 -13.45
N LEU A 334 25.20 64.09 -12.70
CA LEU A 334 26.54 64.48 -12.28
C LEU A 334 27.49 64.64 -13.49
N LEU A 335 27.45 63.72 -14.45
CA LEU A 335 28.22 63.82 -15.69
C LEU A 335 27.79 65.02 -16.55
N THR A 336 26.52 65.42 -16.48
CA THR A 336 26.02 66.63 -17.16
C THR A 336 26.50 67.90 -16.45
N LEU A 337 26.60 67.88 -15.12
CA LEU A 337 27.17 68.97 -14.32
C LEU A 337 28.69 69.10 -14.46
N VAL A 338 29.39 67.97 -14.66
CA VAL A 338 30.86 67.89 -14.80
C VAL A 338 31.29 67.95 -16.27
N ARG A 339 30.36 67.98 -17.24
CA ARG A 339 30.63 68.51 -18.58
C ARG A 339 30.93 70.00 -18.46
N LEU A 340 32.21 70.23 -18.18
CA LEU A 340 33.03 71.41 -18.37
C LEU A 340 32.41 72.35 -19.41
N LYS A 341 32.16 73.59 -18.96
CA LYS A 341 32.16 74.76 -19.84
C LYS A 341 33.47 74.84 -20.62
#